data_AF-A0A5C1HV11-F1
#
_entry.id   AF-A0A5C1HV11-F1
#
_cell.length_a   1.000
_cell.length_b   1.000
_cell.length_c   1.000
_cell.angle_alpha   90.00
_cell.angle_beta   90.00
_cell.angle_gamma   90.00
#
_symmetry.space_group_name_H-M   'P 1'
#
loop_
_entity.id
_entity.type
_entity.pdbx_description
1 polymer ?
#
loop_
_entity_poly.entity_id
_entity_poly.type
_entity_poly.pdbx_seq_one_letter_code
_entity_poly.pdbx_strand_id
1 'polypeptide(L)'
;MLSIYYKIWVDAITQERAKKGADGNWKAFTIISMSLIQGVNLLTLLFILRFFTDIPILFTIDLTRDKAINAFMAGLLVFFIPFAILNHLLIFYNQRYNKLINLYPSRNSKLYRNYVLISLGIIVIPFIFKTIF
;
A
#
# COMPACT_ATOMS: atom_id res chain seq x y z
N MET A 1 9.59 -16.41 -0.32
CA MET A 1 8.51 -15.50 0.15
C MET A 1 8.49 -14.15 -0.58
N LEU A 2 9.60 -13.41 -0.72
CA LEU A 2 9.62 -12.12 -1.45
C LEU A 2 9.27 -12.19 -2.95
N SER A 3 9.26 -13.38 -3.55
CA SER A 3 8.99 -13.55 -4.99
C SER A 3 7.57 -13.13 -5.39
N ILE A 4 6.55 -13.35 -4.55
CA ILE A 4 5.18 -12.90 -4.86
C ILE A 4 5.06 -11.38 -4.77
N TYR A 5 5.69 -10.78 -3.75
CA TYR A 5 5.76 -9.33 -3.59
C TYR A 5 6.38 -8.68 -4.82
N TYR A 6 7.55 -9.16 -5.27
CA TYR A 6 8.18 -8.62 -6.49
C TYR A 6 7.36 -8.86 -7.76
N LYS A 7 6.67 -10.00 -7.88
CA LYS A 7 5.77 -10.25 -9.03
C LYS A 7 4.60 -9.27 -9.07
N ILE A 8 3.98 -8.96 -7.92
CA ILE A 8 2.92 -7.95 -7.83
C ILE A 8 3.48 -6.57 -8.24
N TRP A 9 4.67 -6.22 -7.77
CA TRP A 9 5.33 -4.97 -8.15
C TRP A 9 5.65 -4.86 -9.63
N VAL A 10 6.17 -5.93 -10.24
CA VAL A 10 6.44 -5.95 -11.68
C VAL A 10 5.15 -5.79 -12.49
N ASP A 11 4.06 -6.44 -12.07
CA ASP A 11 2.74 -6.23 -12.67
C ASP A 11 2.26 -4.79 -12.53
N ALA A 12 2.40 -4.18 -11.34
CA ALA A 12 2.00 -2.80 -11.10
C ALA A 12 2.81 -1.80 -11.95
N ILE A 13 4.13 -1.97 -12.01
CA ILE A 13 5.02 -1.12 -12.82
C ILE A 13 4.70 -1.27 -14.30
N THR A 14 4.48 -2.50 -14.77
CA THR A 14 4.17 -2.75 -16.18
C THR A 14 2.84 -2.08 -16.55
N GLN A 15 1.83 -2.17 -15.69
CA GLN A 15 0.55 -1.51 -15.92
C GLN A 15 0.68 0.01 -15.98
N GLU A 16 1.37 0.63 -15.02
CA GLU A 16 1.49 2.08 -14.95
C GLU A 16 2.35 2.65 -16.08
N ARG A 17 3.41 1.93 -16.49
CA ARG A 17 4.17 2.28 -17.70
C ARG A 17 3.33 2.22 -18.96
N ALA A 18 2.47 1.20 -19.10
CA ALA A 18 1.58 1.09 -20.24
C ALA A 18 0.56 2.25 -20.31
N LYS A 19 0.10 2.75 -19.15
CA LYS A 19 -0.86 3.87 -19.07
C LYS A 19 -0.22 5.24 -19.24
N LYS A 20 0.96 5.47 -18.64
CA LYS A 20 1.58 6.80 -18.53
C LYS A 20 2.74 7.01 -19.50
N GLY A 21 3.16 5.99 -20.25
CA GLY A 21 4.34 6.02 -21.10
C GLY A 21 5.65 5.87 -20.32
N ALA A 22 6.74 5.58 -21.03
CA ALA A 22 8.06 5.33 -20.43
C ALA A 22 8.65 6.58 -19.73
N ASP A 23 8.39 7.76 -20.29
CA ASP A 23 8.85 9.06 -19.78
C ASP A 23 7.87 9.71 -18.80
N GLY A 24 6.72 9.09 -18.58
CA GLY A 24 5.73 9.58 -17.63
C GLY A 24 6.16 9.39 -16.17
N ASN A 25 5.44 10.04 -15.26
CA ASN A 25 5.65 9.94 -13.81
C ASN A 25 5.22 8.58 -13.20
N TRP A 26 5.27 7.49 -13.97
CA TRP A 26 4.78 6.16 -13.60
C TRP A 26 5.39 5.68 -12.27
N LYS A 27 6.67 5.99 -11.99
CA LYS A 27 7.34 5.62 -10.73
C LYS A 27 6.59 6.16 -9.50
N ALA A 28 6.25 7.44 -9.53
CA ALA A 28 5.54 8.09 -8.43
C ALA A 28 4.14 7.49 -8.28
N PHE A 29 3.40 7.32 -9.38
CA PHE A 29 2.06 6.72 -9.36
C PHE A 29 2.08 5.29 -8.82
N THR A 30 3.06 4.46 -9.22
CA THR A 30 3.17 3.10 -8.71
C THR A 30 3.51 3.08 -7.21
N ILE A 31 4.50 3.88 -6.76
CA ILE A 31 4.87 3.95 -5.33
C ILE A 31 3.70 4.42 -4.48
N ILE A 32 3.05 5.51 -4.88
CA ILE A 32 1.95 6.11 -4.11
C ILE A 32 0.81 5.10 -4.00
N SER A 33 0.36 4.54 -5.13
CA SER A 33 -0.77 3.61 -5.15
C SER A 33 -0.49 2.35 -4.32
N MET A 34 0.69 1.73 -4.50
CA MET A 34 1.08 0.53 -3.75
C MET A 34 1.20 0.80 -2.25
N SER A 35 1.77 1.93 -1.87
CA SER A 35 1.96 2.28 -0.46
C SER A 35 0.63 2.60 0.22
N LEU A 36 -0.31 3.25 -0.47
CA LEU A 36 -1.68 3.45 0.03
C LEU A 36 -2.41 2.12 0.24
N ILE A 37 -2.33 1.20 -0.72
CA ILE A 37 -2.96 -0.13 -0.60
C ILE A 37 -2.36 -0.93 0.57
N GLN A 38 -1.04 -0.89 0.75
CA GLN A 38 -0.39 -1.51 1.90
C GLN A 38 -0.79 -0.85 3.22
N GLY A 39 -0.94 0.48 3.22
CA GLY A 39 -1.49 1.23 4.35
C GLY A 39 -2.89 0.78 4.73
N VAL A 40 -3.78 0.59 3.74
CA VAL A 40 -5.13 0.04 3.95
C VAL A 40 -5.06 -1.37 4.54
N ASN A 41 -4.15 -2.22 4.06
CA ASN A 41 -3.96 -3.55 4.63
C ASN A 41 -3.51 -3.50 6.10
N LEU A 42 -2.56 -2.62 6.44
CA LEU A 42 -2.14 -2.44 7.83
C LEU A 42 -3.27 -1.92 8.71
N LEU A 43 -4.00 -0.90 8.24
CA LEU A 43 -5.16 -0.36 8.94
C LEU A 43 -6.21 -1.44 9.21
N THR A 44 -6.49 -2.27 8.22
CA THR A 44 -7.43 -3.40 8.34
C THR A 44 -6.97 -4.38 9.40
N LEU A 45 -5.68 -4.75 9.39
CA LEU A 45 -5.10 -5.64 10.38
C LEU A 45 -5.17 -5.07 11.79
N LEU A 46 -4.88 -3.77 11.97
CA LEU A 46 -5.01 -3.11 13.28
C LEU A 46 -6.45 -3.06 13.77
N PHE A 47 -7.44 -2.85 12.88
CA PHE A 47 -8.85 -2.92 13.25
C PHE A 47 -9.24 -4.32 13.71
N ILE A 48 -8.80 -5.37 13.01
CA ILE A 48 -9.05 -6.76 13.42
C ILE A 48 -8.42 -7.02 14.80
N LEU A 49 -7.16 -6.63 14.99
CA LEU A 49 -6.45 -6.82 16.26
C LEU A 49 -7.11 -6.09 17.43
N ARG A 50 -7.74 -4.93 17.17
CA ARG A 50 -8.45 -4.18 18.20
C ARG A 50 -9.66 -4.93 18.79
N PHE A 51 -10.24 -5.90 18.07
CA PHE A 51 -11.26 -6.76 18.66
C PHE A 51 -10.71 -7.70 19.74
N PHE A 52 -9.40 -7.95 19.74
CA PHE A 52 -8.74 -8.88 20.65
C PHE A 52 -7.80 -8.18 21.64
N THR A 53 -7.52 -6.89 21.46
CA THR A 53 -6.50 -6.14 22.21
C THR A 53 -6.86 -4.65 22.30
N ASP A 54 -6.39 -3.95 23.34
CA ASP A 54 -6.58 -2.51 23.52
C ASP A 54 -5.53 -1.64 22.80
N ILE A 55 -4.96 -2.14 21.70
CA ILE A 55 -3.89 -1.43 20.99
C ILE A 55 -4.46 -0.14 20.35
N PRO A 56 -3.84 1.04 20.61
CA PRO A 56 -4.24 2.26 19.93
C PRO A 56 -3.89 2.19 18.44
N ILE A 57 -4.90 2.37 17.57
CA ILE A 57 -4.74 2.30 16.11
C ILE A 57 -4.07 3.55 15.54
N LEU A 58 -4.26 4.70 16.18
CA LEU A 58 -3.74 5.99 15.74
C LEU A 58 -2.97 6.66 16.87
N PHE A 59 -1.83 7.24 16.52
CA PHE A 59 -1.15 8.21 17.37
C PHE A 59 -1.76 9.59 17.13
N THR A 60 -2.07 10.31 18.20
CA THR A 60 -2.54 11.69 18.12
C THR A 60 -1.36 12.62 17.82
N ILE A 61 -1.50 13.42 16.78
CA ILE A 61 -0.52 14.44 16.40
C ILE A 61 -1.22 15.79 16.45
N ASP A 62 -0.85 16.65 17.39
CA ASP A 62 -1.45 17.99 17.53
C ASP A 62 -0.54 19.08 16.96
N LEU A 63 -0.40 19.10 15.63
CA LEU A 63 0.41 20.11 14.92
C LEU A 63 -0.39 21.38 14.59
N THR A 64 -1.69 21.25 14.37
CA THR A 64 -2.58 22.35 14.01
C THR A 64 -3.79 22.39 14.93
N ARG A 65 -4.58 23.47 14.88
CA ARG A 65 -5.88 23.56 15.58
C ARG A 65 -6.96 22.69 14.94
N ASP A 66 -6.74 22.25 13.70
CA ASP A 66 -7.71 21.46 12.95
C ASP A 66 -7.48 19.96 13.19
N LYS A 67 -8.46 19.31 13.84
CA LYS A 67 -8.42 17.89 14.17
C LYS A 67 -8.39 16.99 12.92
N ALA A 68 -9.02 17.41 11.81
CA ALA A 68 -9.04 16.62 10.59
C ALA A 68 -7.67 16.62 9.90
N ILE A 69 -7.01 17.78 9.86
CA ILE A 69 -5.65 17.90 9.31
C ILE A 69 -4.68 17.06 10.15
N ASN A 70 -4.76 17.18 11.47
CA ASN A 70 -3.97 16.40 12.42
C ASN A 70 -4.15 14.89 12.21
N ALA A 71 -5.40 14.42 12.09
CA ALA A 71 -5.71 13.00 11.85
C ALA A 71 -5.20 12.52 10.48
N PHE A 72 -5.32 13.34 9.43
CA PHE A 72 -4.81 13.01 8.10
C PHE A 72 -3.28 12.89 8.09
N MET A 73 -2.58 13.83 8.73
CA MET A 73 -1.12 13.82 8.87
C MET A 73 -0.64 12.60 9.66
N ALA A 74 -1.31 12.29 10.77
CA ALA A 74 -1.05 11.07 11.54
C ALA A 74 -1.28 9.81 10.68
N GLY A 75 -2.36 9.78 9.91
CA GLY A 75 -2.65 8.70 8.98
C GLY A 75 -1.56 8.49 7.94
N LEU A 76 -1.05 9.58 7.33
CA LEU A 76 0.07 9.49 6.38
C LEU A 76 1.35 8.99 7.05
N LEU A 77 1.67 9.48 8.24
CA LEU A 77 2.87 9.09 8.98
C LEU A 77 2.86 7.62 9.40
N VAL A 78 1.71 7.07 9.75
CA VAL A 78 1.61 5.66 10.17
C VAL A 78 1.40 4.72 8.99
N PHE A 79 0.49 5.06 8.08
CA PHE A 79 -0.01 4.12 7.06
C PHE A 79 0.56 4.34 5.67
N PHE A 80 1.22 5.46 5.37
CA PHE A 80 1.76 5.73 4.04
C PHE A 80 3.28 5.81 4.02
N ILE A 81 3.85 6.71 4.82
CA ILE A 81 5.28 7.05 4.78
C ILE A 81 6.19 5.84 4.99
N PRO A 82 5.97 4.96 5.99
CA PRO A 82 6.82 3.80 6.21
C PRO A 82 6.84 2.85 5.01
N PHE A 83 5.66 2.62 4.40
CA PHE A 83 5.56 1.80 3.19
C PHE A 83 6.17 2.47 1.97
N ALA A 84 6.00 3.78 1.79
CA ALA A 84 6.62 4.52 0.70
C ALA A 84 8.15 4.44 0.77
N ILE A 85 8.73 4.62 1.96
CA ILE A 85 10.17 4.48 2.20
C ILE A 85 10.62 3.04 1.92
N LEU A 86 9.94 2.05 2.52
CA LEU A 86 10.29 0.64 2.35
C LEU A 86 10.20 0.20 0.88
N ASN A 87 9.13 0.58 0.18
CA ASN A 87 8.95 0.27 -1.24
C ASN A 87 9.98 0.98 -2.11
N HIS A 88 10.35 2.22 -1.78
CA HIS A 88 11.44 2.91 -2.46
C HIS A 88 12.75 2.12 -2.33
N LEU A 89 13.11 1.71 -1.10
CA LEU A 89 14.32 0.95 -0.83
C LEU A 89 14.32 -0.43 -1.50
N LEU A 90 13.19 -1.14 -1.52
CA LEU A 90 13.13 -2.50 -2.05
C LEU A 90 12.99 -2.55 -3.57
N ILE A 91 12.34 -1.56 -4.19
CA ILE A 91 11.96 -1.60 -5.61
C ILE A 91 12.75 -0.60 -6.44
N PHE A 92 12.86 0.65 -5.98
CA PHE A 92 13.36 1.74 -6.82
C PHE A 92 14.82 2.11 -6.56
N TYR A 93 15.32 1.83 -5.36
CA TYR A 93 16.70 2.11 -4.98
C TYR A 93 17.68 1.45 -5.96
N ASN A 94 18.66 2.23 -6.39
CA ASN A 94 19.66 1.83 -7.39
C ASN A 94 19.05 1.20 -8.66
N GLN A 95 17.88 1.69 -9.08
CA GLN A 95 17.15 1.22 -10.27
C GLN A 95 16.84 -0.30 -10.26
N ARG A 96 16.71 -0.89 -9.07
CA ARG A 96 16.49 -2.33 -8.90
C ARG A 96 15.26 -2.86 -9.66
N TYR A 97 14.26 -2.01 -9.88
CA TYR A 97 13.07 -2.33 -10.67
C TYR A 97 13.42 -2.85 -12.08
N ASN A 98 14.49 -2.36 -12.72
CA ASN A 98 14.91 -2.85 -14.05
C ASN A 98 15.30 -4.32 -13.98
N LYS A 99 16.04 -4.72 -12.94
CA LYS A 99 16.43 -6.11 -12.70
C LYS A 99 15.20 -6.97 -12.40
N LEU A 100 14.24 -6.44 -11.62
CA LEU A 100 13.02 -7.16 -11.26
C LEU A 100 12.12 -7.43 -12.47
N ILE A 101 11.97 -6.46 -13.37
CA ILE A 101 11.18 -6.62 -14.61
C ILE A 101 11.78 -7.70 -15.52
N ASN A 102 13.11 -7.77 -15.60
CA ASN A 102 13.78 -8.80 -16.40
C ASN A 102 13.70 -10.20 -15.75
N LEU A 103 13.64 -10.25 -14.42
CA LEU A 103 13.62 -11.51 -13.66
C LEU A 103 12.23 -12.14 -13.57
N TYR A 104 11.18 -11.32 -13.49
CA TYR A 104 9.80 -11.79 -13.33
C TYR A 104 8.95 -11.37 -14.52
N PRO A 105 8.36 -12.30 -15.29
CA PRO A 105 7.46 -11.93 -16.37
C PRO A 105 6.17 -11.33 -15.81
N SER A 106 5.69 -10.25 -16.42
CA SER A 106 4.38 -9.69 -16.09
C SER A 106 3.27 -10.66 -16.49
N ARG A 107 2.25 -10.78 -15.64
CA ARG A 107 1.05 -11.61 -15.86
C ARG A 107 -0.13 -10.76 -16.33
N ASN A 108 0.11 -9.86 -17.29
CA ASN A 108 -0.89 -8.92 -17.81
C ASN A 108 -1.57 -8.12 -16.68
N SER A 109 -0.81 -7.70 -15.67
CA SER A 109 -1.29 -6.95 -14.50
C SER A 109 -2.33 -7.67 -13.62
N LYS A 110 -2.60 -8.97 -13.85
CA LYS A 110 -3.63 -9.71 -13.12
C LYS A 110 -3.30 -9.83 -11.63
N LEU A 111 -2.03 -10.03 -11.27
CA LEU A 111 -1.66 -10.16 -9.86
C LEU A 111 -1.84 -8.85 -9.11
N TYR A 112 -1.41 -7.73 -9.71
CA TYR A 112 -1.60 -6.42 -9.11
C TYR A 112 -3.09 -6.09 -8.96
N ARG A 113 -3.92 -6.30 -9.99
CA ARG A 113 -5.36 -6.06 -9.89
C ARG A 113 -6.02 -6.91 -8.81
N ASN A 114 -5.72 -8.20 -8.75
CA ASN A 114 -6.26 -9.09 -7.73
C ASN A 114 -5.81 -8.66 -6.34
N TYR A 115 -4.54 -8.27 -6.18
CA TYR A 115 -4.03 -7.76 -4.91
C TYR A 115 -4.78 -6.52 -4.45
N VAL A 116 -5.03 -5.54 -5.35
CA VAL A 116 -5.82 -4.35 -5.02
C VAL A 116 -7.24 -4.72 -4.60
N LEU A 117 -7.92 -5.56 -5.39
CA LEU A 117 -9.30 -5.97 -5.11
C LEU A 117 -9.43 -6.72 -3.78
N ILE A 118 -8.51 -7.63 -3.48
CA ILE A 118 -8.48 -8.36 -2.22
C ILE A 118 -8.22 -7.38 -1.06
N SER A 119 -7.24 -6.48 -1.19
CA SER A 119 -6.92 -5.50 -0.15
C SER A 119 -8.11 -4.58 0.18
N LEU A 120 -8.82 -4.11 -0.86
CA LEU A 120 -10.04 -3.31 -0.69
C LEU A 120 -11.23 -4.14 -0.19
N GLY A 121 -11.30 -5.44 -0.51
CA GLY A 121 -12.35 -6.32 -0.01
C GLY A 121 -12.20 -6.65 1.48
N ILE A 122 -10.97 -6.89 1.94
CA ILE A 122 -10.70 -7.27 3.34
C ILE A 122 -11.04 -6.14 4.31
N ILE A 123 -10.96 -4.86 3.91
CA ILE A 123 -11.33 -3.72 4.78
C ILE A 123 -12.79 -3.79 5.27
N VAL A 124 -13.67 -4.51 4.56
CA VAL A 124 -15.08 -4.67 4.94
C VAL A 124 -15.24 -5.59 6.15
N ILE A 125 -14.29 -6.52 6.37
CA ILE A 125 -14.36 -7.54 7.42
C ILE A 125 -14.52 -6.92 8.82
N PRO A 126 -13.68 -5.97 9.27
CA PRO A 126 -13.86 -5.31 10.55
C PRO A 126 -15.25 -4.70 10.76
N PHE A 127 -15.86 -4.13 9.71
CA PHE A 127 -17.19 -3.54 9.81
C PHE A 127 -18.26 -4.60 10.02
N ILE A 128 -18.15 -5.74 9.34
CA ILE A 128 -19.05 -6.89 9.54
C ILE A 128 -18.90 -7.44 10.97
N PHE A 129 -17.66 -7.62 11.45
CA PHE A 129 -17.41 -8.08 12.82
C PHE A 129 -18.06 -7.16 13.86
N LYS A 130 -17.92 -5.84 13.68
CA LYS A 130 -18.57 -4.83 14.56
C LYS A 130 -20.10 -4.90 14.57
N THR A 131 -20.72 -5.43 13.51
CA THR A 131 -22.20 -5.59 13.49
C THR A 131 -22.69 -6.87 14.17
N ILE A 132 -21.81 -7.86 14.36
CA ILE A 132 -22.16 -9.18 14.90
C ILE A 132 -21.85 -9.28 16.40
N PHE A 133 -20.76 -8.67 16.85
CA PHE A 133 -20.30 -8.65 18.25
C PHE A 133 -20.49 -7.26 18.86
#